data_AF-A0A526UZG5-F1
#
_entry.id   AF-A0A526UZG5-F1
#
_cell.length_a   1.000
_cell.length_b   1.000
_cell.length_c   1.000
_cell.angle_alpha   90.00
_cell.angle_beta   90.00
_cell.angle_gamma   90.00
#
_symmetry.space_group_name_H-M   'P 1'
#
loop_
_entity.id
_entity.type
_entity.pdbx_description
1 polymer ?
#
loop_
_entity_poly.entity_id
_entity_poly.type
_entity_poly.pdbx_seq_one_letter_code
_entity_poly.pdbx_strand_id
1 'polypeptide(L)' 'TKEMIYIAVSTANGCSYCVHSHTAAARAKGMTDAQHGELVSIIGLAGQTNHLVTAMQIPVDPQFEVK' A
#
# COMPACT_ATOMS: atom_id res chain seq x y z
N THR A 1 12.34 2.74 -3.06
CA THR A 1 11.30 3.33 -2.17
C THR A 1 10.16 4.01 -2.93
N LYS A 2 10.37 5.07 -3.73
CA LYS A 2 9.26 5.81 -4.40
C LYS A 2 8.34 4.92 -5.25
N GLU A 3 8.89 3.97 -6.01
CA GLU A 3 8.07 3.05 -6.83
C GLU A 3 7.18 2.13 -5.99
N MET A 4 7.66 1.66 -4.82
CA MET A 4 6.87 0.78 -3.95
C MET A 4 5.65 1.51 -3.38
N ILE A 5 5.78 2.81 -3.06
CA ILE A 5 4.64 3.66 -2.68
C ILE A 5 3.65 3.76 -3.85
N TYR A 6 4.15 3.99 -5.06
CA TYR A 6 3.30 4.05 -6.25
C TYR A 6 2.57 2.74 -6.52
N ILE A 7 3.21 1.59 -6.36
CA ILE A 7 2.59 0.26 -6.47
C ILE A 7 1.49 0.10 -5.43
N ALA A 8 1.74 0.47 -4.17
CA ALA A 8 0.74 0.37 -3.09
C ALA A 8 -0.51 1.21 -3.38
N VAL A 9 -0.33 2.49 -3.74
CA VAL A 9 -1.43 3.39 -4.10
C VAL A 9 -2.16 2.91 -5.35
N SER A 10 -1.43 2.46 -6.38
CA SER A 10 -2.01 1.94 -7.61
C SER A 10 -2.86 0.69 -7.37
N THR A 11 -2.41 -0.18 -6.46
CA THR A 11 -3.14 -1.38 -6.07
C THR A 11 -4.41 -1.02 -5.31
N ALA A 12 -4.32 -0.11 -4.33
CA ALA A 12 -5.48 0.37 -3.58
C ALA A 12 -6.53 1.03 -4.49
N ASN A 13 -6.09 1.70 -5.56
CA ASN A 13 -6.96 2.36 -6.54
C ASN A 13 -7.39 1.44 -7.70
N GLY A 14 -6.99 0.17 -7.72
CA GLY A 14 -7.36 -0.77 -8.79
C GLY A 14 -6.80 -0.44 -10.18
N CYS A 15 -5.71 0.32 -10.28
CA CYS A 15 -5.11 0.69 -11.58
C CYS A 15 -4.16 -0.40 -12.08
N SER A 16 -4.66 -1.33 -12.91
CA SER A 16 -3.84 -2.42 -13.49
C SER A 16 -2.60 -1.88 -14.25
N TYR A 17 -2.79 -0.89 -15.13
CA TYR A 17 -1.70 -0.29 -15.90
C TYR A 17 -0.58 0.26 -14.99
N CYS A 18 -0.97 0.99 -13.96
CA CYS A 18 -0.05 1.61 -13.01
C CYS A 18 0.71 0.57 -12.18
N VAL A 19 0.03 -0.50 -11.74
CA VAL A 19 0.69 -1.60 -11.02
C VAL A 19 1.77 -2.24 -11.89
N HIS A 20 1.48 -2.52 -13.17
CA HIS A 20 2.47 -3.08 -14.09
C HIS A 20 3.65 -2.14 -14.33
N SER A 21 3.39 -0.86 -14.67
CA SER A 21 4.44 0.09 -15.01
C SER A 21 5.38 0.39 -13.82
N HIS A 22 4.82 0.60 -12.63
CA HIS A 22 5.60 0.89 -11.43
C HIS A 22 6.31 -0.34 -10.87
N THR A 23 5.74 -1.54 -11.02
CA THR A 23 6.45 -2.79 -10.66
C THR A 23 7.67 -3.01 -11.55
N ALA A 24 7.54 -2.78 -12.86
CA ALA A 24 8.67 -2.84 -13.78
C ALA A 24 9.76 -1.81 -13.42
N ALA A 25 9.36 -0.56 -13.14
CA ALA A 25 10.28 0.49 -12.72
C ALA A 25 10.96 0.18 -11.37
N ALA A 26 10.25 -0.44 -10.42
CA ALA A 26 10.82 -0.86 -9.14
C ALA A 26 11.86 -1.96 -9.31
N ARG A 27 11.57 -2.99 -10.12
CA ARG A 27 12.52 -4.07 -10.43
C ARG A 27 13.76 -3.55 -11.15
N ALA A 28 13.59 -2.63 -12.10
CA ALA A 28 14.72 -1.97 -12.77
C ALA A 28 15.62 -1.18 -11.80
N LYS A 29 15.07 -0.74 -10.66
CA LYS A 29 15.79 -0.06 -9.57
C LYS A 29 16.27 -1.01 -8.47
N GLY A 30 16.25 -2.32 -8.71
CA GLY A 30 16.80 -3.33 -7.80
C GLY A 30 15.82 -3.88 -6.75
N MET A 31 14.51 -3.70 -6.93
CA MET A 31 13.53 -4.36 -6.05
C MET A 31 13.65 -5.89 -6.17
N THR A 32 13.90 -6.56 -5.05
CA THR A 32 14.01 -8.02 -4.99
C THR A 32 12.64 -8.69 -4.92
N ASP A 33 12.56 -9.98 -5.22
CA ASP A 33 11.31 -10.73 -5.06
C ASP A 33 10.86 -10.80 -3.60
N ALA A 34 11.80 -10.83 -2.64
CA ALA A 34 11.50 -10.76 -1.22
C ALA A 34 10.84 -9.42 -0.84
N GLN A 35 11.39 -8.30 -1.32
CA GLN A 35 10.79 -6.98 -1.11
C GLN A 35 9.41 -6.85 -1.76
N HIS A 36 9.23 -7.42 -2.95
CA HIS A 36 7.94 -7.43 -3.62
C HIS A 36 6.89 -8.25 -2.84
N GLY A 37 7.27 -9.43 -2.34
CA GLY A 37 6.39 -10.25 -1.50
C GLY A 37 5.99 -9.55 -0.21
N GLU A 38 6.93 -8.87 0.46
CA GLU A 38 6.66 -8.07 1.65
C GLU A 38 5.71 -6.90 1.33
N LEU A 39 5.95 -6.17 0.24
CA LEU A 39 5.10 -5.08 -0.22
C LEU A 39 3.65 -5.53 -0.42
N VAL A 40 3.44 -6.64 -1.13
CA VAL A 40 2.09 -7.20 -1.37
C VAL A 40 1.41 -7.61 -0.06
N SER A 41 2.17 -8.20 0.87
CA SER A 41 1.66 -8.59 2.19
C SER A 41 1.21 -7.37 3.00
N ILE A 42 1.99 -6.29 2.99
CA ILE A 42 1.65 -5.02 3.65
C ILE A 42 0.43 -4.37 3.01
N ILE A 43 0.32 -4.35 1.68
CA ILE A 43 -0.86 -3.82 0.98
C ILE A 43 -2.13 -4.57 1.41
N GLY A 44 -2.07 -5.91 1.45
CA GLY A 44 -3.20 -6.74 1.87
C GLY A 44 -3.60 -6.48 3.32
N LEU A 45 -2.62 -6.45 4.24
CA LEU A 45 -2.86 -6.16 5.67
C LEU A 45 -3.49 -4.77 5.86
N ALA A 46 -2.90 -3.74 5.25
CA ALA A 46 -3.41 -2.38 5.34
C ALA A 46 -4.84 -2.27 4.77
N GLY A 47 -5.10 -2.90 3.62
CA GLY A 47 -6.45 -2.97 3.06
C GLY A 47 -7.45 -3.60 4.03
N GLN A 48 -7.10 -4.75 4.62
CA GLN A 48 -7.95 -5.44 5.61
C GLN A 48 -8.22 -4.56 6.84
N THR A 49 -7.19 -4.00 7.47
CA THR A 49 -7.36 -3.20 8.69
C THR A 49 -8.11 -1.92 8.43
N ASN A 50 -7.89 -1.27 7.28
CA ASN A 50 -8.63 -0.07 6.88
C ASN A 50 -10.13 -0.38 6.75
N HIS A 51 -10.50 -1.46 6.05
CA HIS A 51 -11.90 -1.84 5.92
C HIS A 51 -12.55 -2.14 7.28
N LEU A 52 -11.84 -2.83 8.18
CA LEU A 52 -12.34 -3.13 9.53
C LEU A 52 -12.57 -1.85 10.34
N VAL A 53 -11.57 -0.96 10.40
CA VAL A 53 -11.64 0.30 11.15
C VAL A 53 -12.75 1.20 10.61
N THR A 54 -12.89 1.30 9.29
CA THR A 54 -14.02 2.01 8.67
C THR A 54 -15.35 1.37 9.03
N ALA A 55 -15.51 0.05 8.92
CA ALA A 55 -16.79 -0.61 9.22
C ALA A 55 -17.20 -0.47 10.70
N MET A 56 -16.23 -0.51 11.63
CA MET A 56 -16.47 -0.37 13.07
C MET A 56 -16.59 1.08 13.53
N GLN A 57 -16.32 2.07 12.66
CA GLN A 57 -16.32 3.50 13.00
C GLN A 57 -15.45 3.82 14.22
N ILE A 58 -14.23 3.26 14.27
CA ILE A 58 -13.31 3.50 15.39
C ILE A 58 -12.94 5.00 15.41
N PRO A 59 -13.14 5.69 16.55
CA PRO A 59 -12.79 7.11 16.66
C PRO A 59 -11.27 7.28 16.66
N VAL A 60 -10.81 8.46 16.24
CA VAL A 60 -9.40 8.86 16.38
C VAL A 60 -9.08 9.06 17.86
N ASP A 61 -7.99 8.49 18.36
CA ASP A 61 -7.55 8.73 19.72
C ASP A 61 -7.16 10.22 19.92
N PRO A 62 -7.52 10.86 21.05
CA PRO A 62 -7.23 12.28 21.27
C PRO A 62 -5.74 12.68 21.16
N GLN A 63 -4.83 11.73 21.41
CA GLN A 63 -3.38 11.94 21.30
C GLN A 63 -2.88 12.02 19.84
N PHE A 64 -3.69 11.59 18.86
CA PHE A 64 -3.37 11.58 17.44
C PHE A 64 -4.19 12.61 16.62
N GLU A 65 -5.05 13.38 17.27
CA GLU A 65 -5.77 14.49 16.64
C GLU A 65 -4.79 15.53 16.07
N VAL A 66 -4.88 15.79 14.77
CA VAL A 66 -4.05 16.78 14.07
C VAL A 66 -4.74 18.14 14.24
N LYS A 67 -4.05 19.09 14.87
CA LYS A 67 -4.54 20.46 15.11
C LYS A 67 -4.40 21.36 13.88
#